data_AF-A0A8H3J9D3-F1
#
_entry.id   AF-A0A8H3J9D3-F1
#
_cell.length_a   1.000
_cell.length_b   1.000
_cell.length_c   1.000
_cell.angle_alpha   90.00
_cell.angle_beta   90.00
_cell.angle_gamma   90.00
#
_symmetry.space_group_name_H-M   'P 1'
#
loop_
_entity.id
_entity.type
_entity.pdbx_description
1 polymer ?
#
loop_
_entity_poly.entity_id
_entity_poly.type
_entity_poly.pdbx_seq_one_letter_code
_entity_poly.pdbx_strand_id
1 'polypeptide(L)'
;SSDDSLSESDGDDDDNYATDMSSPRSLSPTRSSSSESRAERTRCDFCELWFESNEEHDDHRDENTSGCSQHKICFPRSDNYQHAKDDYHESCFVPGCDSYHADASAGYTDEEIMDHVWDEHTERG
;
A
#
# COMPACT_ATOMS: atom_id res chain seq x y z
N SER A 1 56.07 -15.90 -13.11
CA SER A 1 55.26 -14.72 -13.40
C SER A 1 54.61 -14.33 -12.09
N SER A 2 55.13 -13.42 -11.27
CA SER A 2 55.72 -12.11 -11.60
C SER A 2 54.74 -11.37 -12.54
N ASP A 3 54.19 -10.19 -12.24
CA ASP A 3 54.71 -9.09 -11.44
C ASP A 3 53.59 -8.09 -11.10
N ASP A 4 53.86 -7.34 -10.04
CA ASP A 4 53.23 -6.11 -9.56
C ASP A 4 53.08 -5.04 -10.66
N SER A 5 52.01 -4.22 -10.62
CA SER A 5 52.03 -2.85 -11.15
C SER A 5 50.90 -2.01 -10.58
N LEU A 6 51.24 -1.26 -9.53
CA LEU A 6 50.56 -0.05 -9.08
C LEU A 6 50.97 1.12 -10.01
N SER A 7 50.02 2.00 -10.33
CA SER A 7 50.34 3.30 -10.93
C SER A 7 49.47 4.38 -10.29
N GLU A 8 50.09 5.10 -9.36
CA GLU A 8 49.62 6.37 -8.80
C GLU A 8 49.82 7.47 -9.84
N SER A 9 49.02 8.53 -9.79
CA SER A 9 49.18 9.70 -10.65
C SER A 9 48.77 10.94 -9.87
N ASP A 10 49.73 11.48 -9.13
CA ASP A 10 49.75 12.83 -8.61
C ASP A 10 50.00 13.81 -9.76
N GLY A 11 49.27 14.93 -9.76
CA GLY A 11 49.42 16.03 -10.69
C GLY A 11 49.17 17.34 -9.97
N ASP A 12 50.28 18.00 -9.62
CA ASP A 12 50.41 19.33 -9.01
C ASP A 12 50.00 20.50 -9.93
N ASP A 13 49.71 21.63 -9.26
CA ASP A 13 49.90 23.05 -9.61
C ASP A 13 49.51 23.60 -11.01
N ASP A 14 48.68 24.65 -11.04
CA ASP A 14 49.16 26.05 -11.01
C ASP A 14 47.99 27.02 -11.34
N ASP A 15 48.20 28.27 -10.96
CA ASP A 15 47.30 29.38 -10.74
C ASP A 15 46.56 29.92 -11.97
N ASN A 16 45.38 30.53 -11.77
CA ASN A 16 45.03 31.71 -12.56
C ASN A 16 44.11 32.70 -11.84
N TYR A 17 44.62 33.93 -11.75
CA TYR A 17 44.06 35.13 -11.18
C TYR A 17 43.13 35.81 -12.19
N ALA A 18 41.89 36.15 -11.82
CA ALA A 18 41.14 37.20 -12.51
C ALA A 18 40.02 37.78 -11.65
N THR A 19 40.21 39.06 -11.36
CA THR A 19 39.35 40.07 -10.77
C THR A 19 38.04 40.29 -11.55
N ASP A 20 37.08 40.93 -10.86
CA ASP A 20 36.29 42.06 -11.38
C ASP A 20 34.85 41.82 -11.89
N MET A 21 33.91 42.32 -11.09
CA MET A 21 32.68 43.05 -11.45
C MET A 21 31.67 42.40 -12.39
N SER A 22 30.50 42.04 -11.81
CA SER A 22 29.19 42.69 -12.11
C SER A 22 28.04 41.85 -11.55
N SER A 23 27.36 42.35 -10.51
CA SER A 23 25.93 42.06 -10.35
C SER A 23 25.20 42.77 -11.50
N PRO A 24 24.24 42.14 -12.20
CA PRO A 24 22.88 42.16 -11.67
C PRO A 24 21.96 41.00 -12.11
N ARG A 25 20.75 41.05 -11.54
CA ARG A 25 19.51 40.33 -11.93
C ARG A 25 19.38 38.94 -11.33
N SER A 26 18.92 38.92 -10.08
CA SER A 26 18.05 37.87 -9.58
C SER A 26 16.87 37.71 -10.53
N LEU A 27 17.03 36.85 -11.53
CA LEU A 27 15.92 36.17 -12.17
C LEU A 27 15.43 35.19 -11.10
N SER A 28 14.50 35.65 -10.26
CA SER A 28 13.72 34.73 -9.45
C SER A 28 13.20 33.67 -10.42
N PRO A 29 13.55 32.39 -10.27
CA PRO A 29 12.80 31.37 -10.96
C PRO A 29 11.38 31.54 -10.41
N THR A 30 10.46 32.02 -11.25
CA THR A 30 9.04 31.76 -11.04
C THR A 30 8.94 30.25 -11.10
N ARG A 31 9.11 29.61 -9.94
CA ARG A 31 8.65 28.25 -9.72
C ARG A 31 7.16 28.37 -9.92
N SER A 32 6.72 28.20 -11.16
CA SER A 32 5.42 27.66 -11.46
C SER A 32 5.44 26.29 -10.82
N SER A 33 5.19 26.28 -9.51
CA SER A 33 4.63 25.12 -8.85
C SER A 33 3.29 24.96 -9.54
N SER A 34 3.30 24.21 -10.64
CA SER A 34 2.15 23.46 -11.07
C SER A 34 1.84 22.59 -9.85
N SER A 35 1.01 23.13 -8.97
CA SER A 35 0.24 22.35 -8.02
C SER A 35 -0.68 21.52 -8.90
N GLU A 36 -0.11 20.49 -9.53
CA GLU A 36 -0.86 19.33 -9.94
C GLU A 36 -1.53 18.90 -8.64
N SER A 37 -2.80 19.25 -8.51
CA SER A 37 -3.67 18.85 -7.41
C SER A 37 -3.51 17.34 -7.33
N ARG A 38 -2.71 16.89 -6.37
CA ARG A 38 -2.41 15.49 -6.13
C ARG A 38 -3.78 14.88 -5.85
N ALA A 39 -4.36 14.23 -6.86
CA ALA A 39 -5.67 13.60 -6.75
C ALA A 39 -5.64 12.79 -5.45
N GLU A 40 -6.63 13.01 -4.60
CA GLU A 40 -6.72 12.35 -3.29
C GLU A 40 -6.96 10.87 -3.56
N ARG A 41 -5.86 10.13 -3.72
CA ARG A 41 -5.89 8.69 -3.95
C ARG A 41 -6.34 8.02 -2.67
N THR A 42 -7.37 7.20 -2.79
CA THR A 42 -7.94 6.44 -1.66
C THR A 42 -7.49 4.99 -1.77
N ARG A 43 -7.16 4.37 -0.65
CA ARG A 43 -6.70 2.97 -0.60
C ARG A 43 -7.76 2.13 0.07
N CYS A 44 -8.10 0.98 -0.51
CA CYS A 44 -8.97 0.00 0.15
C CYS A 44 -8.23 -0.70 1.31
N ASP A 45 -8.90 -0.86 2.45
CA ASP A 45 -8.31 -1.47 3.67
C ASP A 45 -8.16 -3.00 3.59
N PHE A 46 -8.88 -3.66 2.68
CA PHE A 46 -8.78 -5.12 2.50
C PHE A 46 -7.76 -5.48 1.43
N CYS A 47 -8.00 -5.11 0.17
CA CYS A 47 -7.15 -5.49 -0.96
C CYS A 47 -5.95 -4.56 -1.19
N GLU A 48 -5.86 -3.45 -0.44
CA GLU A 48 -4.77 -2.49 -0.52
C GLU A 48 -4.60 -1.78 -1.88
N LEU A 49 -5.58 -1.92 -2.78
CA LEU A 49 -5.63 -1.24 -4.08
C LEU A 49 -5.82 0.27 -3.91
N TRP A 50 -5.18 1.04 -4.79
CA TRP A 50 -5.29 2.50 -4.84
C TRP A 50 -6.23 2.93 -5.95
N PHE A 51 -7.20 3.76 -5.60
CA PHE A 51 -8.20 4.34 -6.50
C PHE A 51 -7.86 5.80 -6.75
N GLU A 52 -8.09 6.27 -7.98
CA GLU A 52 -7.73 7.63 -8.39
C GLU A 52 -8.79 8.66 -7.97
N SER A 53 -10.01 8.17 -7.71
CA SER A 53 -11.14 8.95 -7.22
C SER A 53 -11.88 8.21 -6.09
N ASN A 54 -12.63 8.96 -5.28
CA ASN A 54 -13.51 8.37 -4.28
C ASN A 54 -14.68 7.61 -4.92
N GLU A 55 -15.14 8.01 -6.11
CA GLU A 55 -16.22 7.32 -6.84
C GLU A 55 -15.82 5.88 -7.20
N GLU A 56 -14.61 5.67 -7.72
CA GLU A 56 -14.10 4.31 -8.02
C GLU A 56 -13.93 3.46 -6.75
N HIS A 57 -13.56 4.09 -5.63
CA HIS A 57 -13.44 3.40 -4.35
C HIS A 57 -14.81 3.02 -3.77
N ASP A 58 -15.81 3.90 -3.89
CA ASP A 58 -17.19 3.62 -3.48
C ASP A 58 -17.80 2.50 -4.35
N ASP A 59 -17.64 2.54 -5.68
CA ASP A 59 -18.08 1.49 -6.60
C ASP A 59 -17.44 0.13 -6.24
N HIS A 60 -16.12 0.11 -6.00
CA HIS A 60 -15.42 -1.07 -5.53
C HIS A 60 -16.02 -1.65 -4.23
N ARG A 61 -16.39 -0.79 -3.27
CA ARG A 61 -17.00 -1.20 -1.99
C ARG A 61 -18.44 -1.68 -2.16
N ASP A 62 -19.19 -1.09 -3.08
CA ASP A 62 -20.57 -1.49 -3.38
C ASP A 62 -20.62 -2.86 -4.08
N GLU A 63 -19.67 -3.13 -4.99
CA GLU A 63 -19.52 -4.45 -5.62
C GLU A 63 -18.95 -5.50 -4.63
N ASN A 64 -18.01 -5.10 -3.78
CA ASN A 64 -17.30 -5.96 -2.85
C ASN A 64 -17.63 -5.58 -1.41
N THR A 65 -18.82 -6.00 -0.99
CA THR A 65 -19.34 -5.73 0.36
C THR A 65 -18.60 -6.45 1.48
N SER A 66 -17.63 -7.32 1.15
CA SER A 66 -16.77 -8.03 2.09
C SER A 66 -15.32 -8.08 1.59
N GLY A 67 -14.41 -8.48 2.47
CA GLY A 67 -13.00 -8.64 2.14
C GLY A 67 -12.19 -9.22 3.29
N CYS A 68 -11.00 -9.70 2.97
CA CYS A 68 -10.05 -10.25 3.93
C CYS A 68 -8.72 -9.50 3.85
N SER A 69 -8.37 -8.80 4.93
CA SER A 69 -7.10 -8.06 5.03
C SER A 69 -5.88 -8.97 5.15
N GLN A 70 -6.04 -10.21 5.64
CA GLN A 70 -4.96 -11.20 5.73
C GLN A 70 -4.53 -11.67 4.33
N HIS A 71 -5.50 -11.99 3.47
CA HIS A 71 -5.28 -12.48 2.11
C HIS A 71 -5.26 -11.35 1.05
N LYS A 72 -5.58 -10.12 1.45
CA LYS A 72 -5.59 -8.92 0.62
C LYS A 72 -6.52 -9.03 -0.58
N ILE A 73 -7.74 -9.46 -0.33
CA ILE A 73 -8.76 -9.69 -1.36
C ILE A 73 -10.10 -9.08 -0.93
N CYS A 74 -10.84 -8.56 -1.90
CA CYS A 74 -12.22 -8.13 -1.74
C CYS A 74 -13.12 -9.04 -2.56
N PHE A 75 -14.32 -9.31 -2.08
CA PHE A 75 -15.27 -10.21 -2.72
C PHE A 75 -16.70 -9.90 -2.25
N PRO A 76 -17.73 -10.29 -3.00
CA PRO A 76 -19.11 -10.08 -2.56
C PRO A 76 -19.41 -10.89 -1.30
N ARG A 77 -20.36 -10.42 -0.48
CA ARG A 77 -20.79 -11.11 0.75
C ARG A 77 -21.17 -12.58 0.53
N SER A 78 -21.70 -12.94 -0.64
CA SER A 78 -22.04 -14.32 -1.01
C SER A 78 -20.85 -15.28 -0.97
N ASP A 79 -19.64 -14.77 -1.16
CA ASP A 79 -18.41 -15.56 -1.25
C ASP A 79 -17.71 -15.71 0.11
N ASN A 80 -18.26 -15.11 1.18
CA ASN A 80 -17.74 -15.24 2.55
C ASN A 80 -17.50 -16.70 2.94
N TYR A 81 -18.53 -17.55 2.80
CA TYR A 81 -18.41 -18.95 3.20
C TYR A 81 -17.38 -19.71 2.35
N GLN A 82 -17.36 -19.46 1.04
CA GLN A 82 -16.42 -20.14 0.15
C GLN A 82 -14.98 -19.72 0.47
N HIS A 83 -14.72 -18.44 0.76
CA HIS A 83 -13.41 -17.99 1.21
C HIS A 83 -12.99 -18.59 2.55
N ALA A 84 -13.90 -18.65 3.53
CA ALA A 84 -13.63 -19.28 4.83
C ALA A 84 -13.27 -20.77 4.72
N LYS A 85 -13.76 -21.44 3.68
CA LYS A 85 -13.52 -22.86 3.41
C LYS A 85 -12.20 -23.10 2.65
N ASP A 86 -11.83 -22.19 1.76
CA ASP A 86 -10.64 -22.34 0.92
C ASP A 86 -9.36 -21.83 1.61
N ASP A 87 -9.51 -20.85 2.49
CA ASP A 87 -8.39 -20.14 3.13
C ASP A 87 -8.48 -20.21 4.66
N TYR A 88 -7.37 -20.59 5.29
CA TYR A 88 -7.28 -20.67 6.74
C TYR A 88 -7.24 -19.30 7.41
N HIS A 89 -7.99 -19.16 8.50
CA HIS A 89 -8.00 -17.96 9.31
C HIS A 89 -7.84 -18.30 10.81
N GLU A 90 -7.26 -17.38 11.56
CA GLU A 90 -7.16 -17.47 13.04
C GLU A 90 -8.31 -16.73 13.75
N SER A 91 -9.08 -15.94 13.00
CA SER A 91 -10.21 -15.13 13.47
C SER A 91 -11.20 -14.88 12.33
N CYS A 92 -12.40 -14.38 12.63
CA CYS A 92 -13.34 -13.99 11.58
C CYS A 92 -12.75 -12.84 10.75
N PHE A 93 -12.80 -12.91 9.42
CA PHE A 93 -12.27 -11.86 8.54
C PHE A 93 -13.32 -10.81 8.14
N VAL A 94 -14.59 -10.99 8.50
CA VAL A 94 -15.68 -10.13 8.05
C VAL A 94 -15.65 -8.79 8.80
N PRO A 95 -15.65 -7.64 8.07
CA PRO A 95 -15.52 -6.34 8.70
C PRO A 95 -16.70 -5.99 9.61
N GLY A 96 -16.38 -5.44 10.78
CA GLY A 96 -17.39 -5.04 11.77
C GLY A 96 -18.00 -6.20 12.57
N CYS A 97 -17.53 -7.44 12.39
CA CYS A 97 -17.91 -8.54 13.26
C CYS A 97 -17.17 -8.42 14.61
N ASP A 98 -17.85 -8.54 15.75
CA ASP A 98 -17.16 -8.54 17.04
C ASP A 98 -16.18 -9.71 17.20
N SER A 99 -16.48 -10.85 16.55
CA SER A 99 -15.58 -12.01 16.47
C SER A 99 -14.36 -11.79 15.57
N TYR A 100 -14.31 -10.69 14.81
CA TYR A 100 -13.14 -10.28 14.02
C TYR A 100 -11.96 -9.90 14.91
N HIS A 101 -12.25 -9.34 16.09
CA HIS A 101 -11.24 -8.95 17.07
C HIS A 101 -11.11 -9.93 18.23
N ALA A 102 -11.84 -11.05 18.19
CA ALA A 102 -11.66 -12.07 19.19
C ALA A 102 -10.21 -12.54 19.08
N ASP A 103 -9.48 -12.27 20.16
CA ASP A 103 -8.04 -12.44 20.29
C ASP A 103 -7.59 -13.70 19.54
N ALA A 104 -6.60 -13.63 18.64
CA ALA A 104 -6.07 -14.83 17.99
C ALA A 104 -5.58 -15.87 19.03
N SER A 105 -5.35 -15.43 20.27
CA SER A 105 -5.06 -16.27 21.44
C SER A 105 -6.26 -17.07 21.97
N ALA A 106 -7.50 -16.75 21.57
CA ALA A 106 -8.70 -17.55 21.84
C ALA A 106 -8.68 -18.89 21.07
N GLY A 107 -7.91 -18.96 19.97
CA GLY A 107 -7.60 -20.21 19.27
C GLY A 107 -8.82 -20.84 18.60
N TYR A 108 -9.62 -20.04 17.88
CA TYR A 108 -10.69 -20.60 17.05
C TYR A 108 -10.09 -21.55 16.02
N THR A 109 -10.72 -22.70 15.90
CA THR A 109 -10.42 -23.63 14.81
C THR A 109 -10.97 -23.09 13.50
N ASP A 110 -10.36 -23.52 12.40
CA ASP A 110 -10.83 -23.23 11.04
C ASP A 110 -12.30 -23.62 10.85
N GLU A 111 -12.71 -24.77 11.42
CA GLU A 111 -14.08 -25.25 11.41
C GLU A 111 -15.05 -24.30 12.14
N GLU A 112 -14.65 -23.77 13.30
CA GLU A 112 -15.47 -22.80 14.05
C GLU A 112 -15.60 -21.47 13.31
N ILE A 113 -14.55 -21.03 12.62
CA ILE A 113 -14.61 -19.80 11.81
C ILE A 113 -15.51 -20.01 10.60
N MET A 114 -15.37 -21.14 9.92
CA MET A 114 -16.22 -21.49 8.78
C MET A 114 -17.70 -21.58 9.19
N ASP A 115 -18.02 -22.24 10.31
CA ASP A 115 -19.38 -22.34 10.85
C ASP A 115 -19.94 -20.96 11.24
N HIS A 116 -19.13 -20.14 11.93
CA HIS A 116 -19.51 -18.77 12.27
C HIS A 116 -19.80 -17.90 11.03
N VAL A 117 -18.93 -17.97 10.01
CA VAL A 117 -19.10 -17.22 8.76
C VAL A 117 -20.34 -17.70 8.00
N TRP A 118 -20.62 -19.00 8.03
CA TRP A 118 -21.85 -19.55 7.46
C TRP A 118 -23.10 -19.04 8.18
N ASP A 119 -23.14 -19.11 9.51
CA ASP A 119 -24.35 -18.80 10.28
C ASP A 119 -24.66 -17.29 10.34
N GLU A 120 -23.64 -16.44 10.46
CA GLU A 120 -23.79 -15.00 10.75
C GLU A 120 -23.54 -14.10 9.53
N HIS A 121 -22.65 -14.50 8.62
CA HIS A 121 -22.15 -13.63 7.56
C HIS A 121 -22.55 -14.05 6.16
N THR A 122 -23.15 -15.24 6.01
CA THR A 122 -23.75 -15.71 4.77
C THR A 122 -25.25 -15.45 4.85
N GLU A 123 -25.84 -14.86 3.82
CA GLU A 123 -27.28 -14.59 3.79
C GLU A 123 -28.02 -15.93 3.90
N ARG A 124 -28.63 -16.19 5.07
CA ARG A 124 -29.72 -17.16 5.17
C ARG A 124 -30.84 -16.61 4.29
N GLY A 125 -30.99 -17.19 3.11
CA GLY A 125 -32.04 -16.81 2.16
C GLY A 125 -33.43 -16.71 2.77
#